data_AF-A0A1G4FIB3-F1
#
_entry.id   AF-A0A1G4FIB3-F1
#
_cell.length_a   1.000
_cell.length_b   1.000
_cell.length_c   1.000
_cell.angle_alpha   90.00
_cell.angle_beta   90.00
_cell.angle_gamma   90.00
#
_symmetry.space_group_name_H-M   'P 1'
#
loop_
_entity.id
_entity.type
_entity.pdbx_description
1 polymer ?
#
loop_
_entity_poly.entity_id
_entity_poly.type
_entity_poly.pdbx_seq_one_letter_code
_entity_poly.pdbx_strand_id
1 'polypeptide(L)'
;MIRRKRQLLSIVLVGIMMLASFPFFVFAEDVGLDIQQNVETGAEAPEKEETEGEIPEEPESEPETFAAASEEEVPTPEELGYEFDAGKREITKYTGTETEIVIPSEFKVNGEVIPVESIGTDAFSSCTTLNKVTLNEGLKTIGVGAFQGTAIEEIDIPGSVEIIDEKAFYSCVNLKEATLNEGLKTIGNGTFQGTAIKEIDIPGSVESIREKAFYSCINLKEVILNEGLKTISRLAFGSTAVEEIDIPGSIGSIDTSAFYSCTSLKEVTLHEGLKTIGYGAFQGVAIEEIDIPSTIEKIGSKIFDKAKIQKITVLNKKENIDIAEDAFPAEIEVVYKEDEVEPGKP
;
A
#
# COMPACT_ATOMS: atom_id res chain seq x y z
N MET A 1 -26.02 -2.97 6.81
CA MET A 1 -26.45 -1.90 5.86
C MET A 1 -25.77 -0.55 6.12
N ILE A 2 -24.61 -0.49 6.80
CA ILE A 2 -23.77 0.71 6.90
C ILE A 2 -22.32 0.19 6.90
N ARG A 3 -21.66 0.20 5.73
CA ARG A 3 -20.21 0.08 5.45
C ARG A 3 -19.96 -0.30 3.97
N ARG A 4 -20.71 0.30 3.03
CA ARG A 4 -20.48 0.22 1.56
C ARG A 4 -20.35 1.62 0.96
N LYS A 5 -19.47 2.47 1.52
CA LYS A 5 -19.28 3.85 1.02
C LYS A 5 -17.83 4.33 0.94
N ARG A 6 -16.85 3.43 0.83
CA ARG A 6 -15.44 3.81 0.63
C ARG A 6 -14.72 3.14 -0.53
N GLN A 7 -15.41 2.40 -1.39
CA GLN A 7 -14.87 2.00 -2.69
C GLN A 7 -15.67 2.70 -3.79
N LEU A 8 -14.96 3.15 -4.84
CA LEU A 8 -15.35 4.06 -5.92
C LEU A 8 -15.06 5.55 -5.67
N LEU A 9 -13.78 5.94 -5.81
CA LEU A 9 -13.39 7.10 -6.62
C LEU A 9 -11.86 7.13 -6.81
N SER A 10 -11.34 6.46 -7.85
CA SER A 10 -9.98 6.69 -8.36
C SER A 10 -9.87 6.18 -9.80
N ILE A 11 -10.48 6.86 -10.77
CA ILE A 11 -10.02 6.83 -12.18
C ILE A 11 -10.35 8.19 -12.83
N VAL A 12 -9.31 8.76 -13.47
CA VAL A 12 -9.28 9.91 -14.40
C VAL A 12 -9.32 11.32 -13.79
N LEU A 13 -8.15 11.94 -13.62
CA LEU A 13 -7.85 13.22 -14.28
C LEU A 13 -6.33 13.43 -14.38
N VAL A 14 -5.80 13.19 -15.58
CA VAL A 14 -4.54 13.78 -16.03
C VAL A 14 -4.86 15.21 -16.46
N GLY A 15 -4.08 16.19 -16.00
CA GLY A 15 -4.02 17.50 -16.65
C GLY A 15 -3.85 18.70 -15.72
N ILE A 16 -2.59 19.17 -15.63
CA ILE A 16 -2.19 20.59 -15.72
C ILE A 16 -2.87 21.56 -14.74
N MET A 17 -2.13 22.12 -13.77
CA MET A 17 -1.80 23.57 -13.77
C MET A 17 -0.83 23.97 -12.64
N MET A 18 0.14 24.79 -13.03
CA MET A 18 1.15 25.43 -12.19
C MET A 18 0.59 26.47 -11.20
N LEU A 19 1.35 26.65 -10.12
CA LEU A 19 1.77 27.91 -9.46
C LEU A 19 0.92 29.17 -9.69
N ALA A 20 0.41 29.74 -8.59
CA ALA A 20 0.47 31.18 -8.36
C ALA A 20 0.47 31.51 -6.86
N SER A 21 1.53 32.19 -6.43
CA SER A 21 1.72 32.77 -5.11
C SER A 21 1.36 34.26 -5.10
N PHE A 22 0.99 34.76 -3.91
CA PHE A 22 0.96 36.18 -3.44
C PHE A 22 -0.23 37.09 -3.86
N PRO A 23 -0.52 38.20 -3.13
CA PRO A 23 -0.95 38.23 -1.72
C PRO A 23 -2.07 39.28 -1.41
N PHE A 24 -2.50 39.30 -0.13
CA PHE A 24 -2.99 40.44 0.66
C PHE A 24 -3.54 41.70 -0.07
N PHE A 25 -4.84 41.99 0.13
CA PHE A 25 -5.28 43.37 0.41
C PHE A 25 -6.50 43.38 1.35
N VAL A 26 -6.57 44.46 2.12
CA VAL A 26 -7.26 44.66 3.40
C VAL A 26 -8.48 45.58 3.21
N PHE A 27 -9.57 45.25 3.93
CA PHE A 27 -10.70 46.07 4.45
C PHE A 27 -11.58 46.93 3.52
N ALA A 28 -12.90 46.70 3.61
CA ALA A 28 -13.88 47.72 4.06
C ALA A 28 -15.20 47.05 4.51
N GLU A 29 -15.74 47.52 5.64
CA GLU A 29 -16.98 47.13 6.32
C GLU A 29 -18.24 47.84 5.76
N ASP A 30 -19.40 47.26 6.12
CA ASP A 30 -20.74 47.87 6.28
C ASP A 30 -21.50 48.29 4.99
N VAL A 31 -22.80 48.08 4.79
CA VAL A 31 -23.96 47.89 5.68
C VAL A 31 -25.14 47.30 4.85
N GLY A 32 -26.00 46.49 5.49
CA GLY A 32 -27.46 46.73 5.47
C GLY A 32 -28.38 46.09 4.42
N LEU A 33 -29.24 45.19 4.92
CA LEU A 33 -30.70 45.08 4.69
C LEU A 33 -31.26 44.47 3.38
N ASP A 34 -31.46 43.16 3.42
CA ASP A 34 -32.75 42.45 3.58
C ASP A 34 -34.01 42.81 2.74
N ILE A 35 -34.65 41.74 2.26
CA ILE A 35 -36.06 41.51 1.85
C ILE A 35 -36.54 42.00 0.45
N GLN A 36 -36.91 41.05 -0.42
CA GLN A 36 -38.30 40.77 -0.86
C GLN A 36 -38.38 39.64 -1.91
N GLN A 37 -39.21 38.65 -1.58
CA GLN A 37 -39.79 37.63 -2.46
C GLN A 37 -40.84 38.24 -3.41
N ASN A 38 -40.90 37.70 -4.63
CA ASN A 38 -42.10 37.28 -5.41
C ASN A 38 -41.77 37.41 -6.90
N VAL A 39 -41.67 36.32 -7.66
CA VAL A 39 -42.80 35.55 -8.25
C VAL A 39 -43.67 36.46 -9.11
N GLU A 40 -43.52 36.33 -10.44
CA GLU A 40 -44.56 36.07 -11.45
C GLU A 40 -43.99 36.44 -12.85
N THR A 41 -43.72 35.44 -13.69
CA THR A 41 -44.53 34.98 -14.83
C THR A 41 -44.17 35.65 -16.15
N GLY A 42 -43.75 34.80 -17.11
CA GLY A 42 -44.25 34.76 -18.47
C GLY A 42 -43.94 35.92 -19.40
N ALA A 43 -43.14 35.66 -20.44
CA ALA A 43 -43.59 35.82 -21.82
C ALA A 43 -42.50 35.32 -22.79
N GLU A 44 -42.99 34.78 -23.90
CA GLU A 44 -42.30 34.13 -25.00
C GLU A 44 -41.33 35.04 -25.77
N ALA A 45 -40.44 34.36 -26.51
CA ALA A 45 -39.54 34.88 -27.53
C ALA A 45 -40.25 35.73 -28.61
N PRO A 46 -39.48 36.49 -29.40
CA PRO A 46 -39.27 36.01 -30.76
C PRO A 46 -37.86 36.23 -31.32
N GLU A 47 -37.56 35.41 -32.34
CA GLU A 47 -36.39 35.38 -33.20
C GLU A 47 -36.18 36.66 -34.06
N LYS A 48 -34.99 36.69 -34.70
CA LYS A 48 -34.44 37.54 -35.78
C LYS A 48 -33.43 38.57 -35.25
N GLU A 49 -32.28 38.79 -35.87
CA GLU A 49 -31.91 38.73 -37.29
C GLU A 49 -30.37 38.71 -37.38
N GLU A 50 -29.80 38.00 -38.36
CA GLU A 50 -28.37 38.04 -38.69
C GLU A 50 -28.02 39.38 -39.35
N THR A 51 -26.94 40.04 -38.91
CA THR A 51 -26.16 40.95 -39.76
C THR A 51 -24.68 40.83 -39.43
N GLU A 52 -23.92 40.45 -40.45
CA GLU A 52 -22.47 40.44 -40.54
C GLU A 52 -21.87 41.83 -40.21
N GLY A 53 -20.71 41.83 -39.56
CA GLY A 53 -19.95 43.05 -39.26
C GLY A 53 -18.52 42.74 -38.82
N GLU A 54 -17.64 42.64 -39.82
CA GLU A 54 -16.19 42.95 -39.88
C GLU A 54 -15.25 42.64 -38.69
N ILE A 55 -14.26 41.81 -39.02
CA ILE A 55 -13.02 41.49 -38.30
C ILE A 55 -12.07 42.70 -38.34
N PRO A 56 -11.48 43.14 -37.22
CA PRO A 56 -10.21 43.85 -37.25
C PRO A 56 -9.05 42.90 -36.88
N GLU A 57 -8.02 42.94 -37.71
CA GLU A 57 -6.76 42.18 -37.61
C GLU A 57 -6.03 42.45 -36.28
N GLU A 58 -5.64 41.38 -35.58
CA GLU A 58 -4.66 41.43 -34.48
C GLU A 58 -3.22 41.49 -35.04
N PRO A 59 -2.29 42.22 -34.40
CA PRO A 59 -0.91 42.32 -34.85
C PRO A 59 -0.12 41.04 -34.53
N GLU A 60 0.65 40.57 -35.50
CA GLU A 60 1.62 39.48 -35.39
C GLU A 60 2.59 39.72 -34.22
N SER A 61 2.53 38.87 -33.18
CA SER A 61 3.57 38.78 -32.14
C SER A 61 4.63 37.77 -32.57
N GLU A 62 5.88 38.22 -32.67
CA GLU A 62 7.08 37.41 -32.93
C GLU A 62 7.20 36.18 -32.00
N PRO A 63 7.81 35.08 -32.46
CA PRO A 63 7.90 33.87 -31.64
C PRO A 63 8.84 34.10 -30.46
N GLU A 64 8.30 33.99 -29.24
CA GLU A 64 9.10 33.94 -28.03
C GLU A 64 10.10 32.77 -28.13
N THR A 65 11.37 33.12 -28.00
CA THR A 65 12.46 32.18 -27.89
C THR A 65 12.23 31.32 -26.65
N PHE A 66 11.96 30.02 -26.87
CA PHE A 66 12.03 29.01 -25.81
C PHE A 66 13.42 29.09 -25.16
N ALA A 67 13.45 29.54 -23.90
CA ALA A 67 14.62 29.41 -23.06
C ALA A 67 15.01 27.93 -23.02
N ALA A 68 16.22 27.63 -23.48
CA ALA A 68 16.80 26.30 -23.38
C ALA A 68 16.77 25.88 -21.91
N ALA A 69 16.03 24.80 -21.61
CA ALA A 69 16.21 24.07 -20.36
C ALA A 69 17.69 23.73 -20.27
N SER A 70 18.33 24.12 -19.16
CA SER A 70 19.71 23.72 -18.90
C SER A 70 19.77 22.19 -18.92
N GLU A 71 20.52 21.63 -19.87
CA GLU A 71 20.86 20.21 -19.87
C GLU A 71 21.63 19.93 -18.57
N GLU A 72 20.97 19.38 -17.56
CA GLU A 72 21.67 18.92 -16.35
C GLU A 72 22.64 17.81 -16.78
N GLU A 73 23.93 18.02 -16.52
CA GLU A 73 24.95 17.03 -16.87
C GLU A 73 24.75 15.77 -16.02
N VAL A 74 24.68 14.61 -16.66
CA VAL A 74 24.51 13.31 -15.99
C VAL A 74 25.65 13.10 -14.97
N PRO A 75 25.34 12.87 -13.68
CA PRO A 75 26.34 12.78 -12.64
C PRO A 75 27.15 11.49 -12.74
N THR A 76 28.37 11.51 -12.19
CA THR A 76 29.12 10.30 -11.90
C THR A 76 28.70 9.71 -10.55
N PRO A 77 28.82 8.38 -10.33
CA PRO A 77 28.48 7.78 -9.04
C PRO A 77 29.26 8.39 -7.88
N GLU A 78 30.56 8.63 -8.06
CA GLU A 78 31.46 9.12 -7.01
C GLU A 78 31.14 10.54 -6.56
N GLU A 79 30.67 11.41 -7.47
CA GLU A 79 30.24 12.78 -7.15
C GLU A 79 29.08 12.81 -6.14
N LEU A 80 28.23 11.78 -6.17
CA LEU A 80 27.09 11.63 -5.28
C LEU A 80 27.31 10.60 -4.16
N GLY A 81 28.52 10.06 -4.04
CA GLY A 81 28.89 9.10 -3.00
C GLY A 81 28.37 7.67 -3.20
N TYR A 82 28.08 7.26 -4.44
CA TYR A 82 27.67 5.90 -4.77
C TYR A 82 28.85 5.04 -5.26
N GLU A 83 28.83 3.76 -4.91
CA GLU A 83 29.52 2.70 -5.64
C GLU A 83 28.50 2.05 -6.60
N PHE A 84 28.84 1.92 -7.88
CA PHE A 84 27.92 1.46 -8.93
C PHE A 84 28.55 0.38 -9.81
N ASP A 85 27.86 -0.75 -9.97
CA ASP A 85 28.23 -1.83 -10.88
C ASP A 85 27.55 -1.61 -12.24
N ALA A 86 28.29 -1.00 -13.17
CA ALA A 86 27.85 -0.73 -14.54
C ALA A 86 27.39 -1.98 -15.32
N GLY A 87 27.98 -3.15 -15.03
CA GLY A 87 27.62 -4.40 -15.70
C GLY A 87 26.25 -4.93 -15.26
N LYS A 88 25.87 -4.64 -14.02
CA LYS A 88 24.56 -5.00 -13.46
C LYS A 88 23.55 -3.85 -13.45
N ARG A 89 23.98 -2.62 -13.72
CA ARG A 89 23.16 -1.40 -13.60
C ARG A 89 22.68 -1.18 -12.15
N GLU A 90 23.56 -1.47 -11.19
CA GLU A 90 23.23 -1.64 -9.79
C GLU A 90 24.00 -0.67 -8.89
N ILE A 91 23.31 0.04 -7.99
CA ILE A 91 23.96 0.73 -6.87
C ILE A 91 24.35 -0.32 -5.84
N THR A 92 25.64 -0.53 -5.63
CA THR A 92 26.14 -1.55 -4.69
C THR A 92 26.38 -0.98 -3.29
N LYS A 93 26.57 0.34 -3.16
CA LYS A 93 26.79 1.01 -1.88
C LYS A 93 26.58 2.51 -1.96
N TYR A 94 26.12 3.10 -0.86
CA TYR A 94 26.08 4.54 -0.64
C TYR A 94 27.01 4.91 0.52
N THR A 95 27.81 5.96 0.31
CA THR A 95 28.80 6.49 1.27
C THR A 95 28.61 7.96 1.57
N GLY A 96 27.59 8.59 0.98
CA GLY A 96 27.22 9.96 1.27
C GLY A 96 26.66 10.13 2.69
N THR A 97 26.53 11.38 3.10
CA THR A 97 26.06 11.78 4.43
C THR A 97 24.75 12.55 4.39
N GLU A 98 24.16 12.69 3.20
CA GLU A 98 22.93 13.44 3.01
C GLU A 98 21.77 12.80 3.77
N THR A 99 20.88 13.63 4.28
CA THR A 99 19.68 13.17 4.99
C THR A 99 18.53 12.88 4.04
N GLU A 100 18.59 13.42 2.83
CA GLU A 100 17.60 13.24 1.78
C GLU A 100 18.33 13.04 0.45
N ILE A 101 17.92 12.02 -0.30
CA ILE A 101 18.51 11.72 -1.61
C ILE A 101 17.44 11.44 -2.65
N VAL A 102 17.80 11.70 -3.90
CA VAL A 102 17.11 11.20 -5.09
C VAL A 102 18.05 10.18 -5.72
N ILE A 103 17.56 8.96 -5.96
CA ILE A 103 18.31 7.95 -6.70
C ILE A 103 18.38 8.41 -8.17
N PRO A 104 19.57 8.65 -8.74
CA PRO A 104 19.69 9.05 -10.13
C PRO A 104 19.16 7.97 -11.05
N SER A 105 18.48 8.35 -12.14
CA SER A 105 18.00 7.39 -13.14
C SER A 105 19.12 6.79 -13.99
N GLU A 106 20.27 7.47 -14.03
CA GLU A 106 21.44 7.11 -14.82
C GLU A 106 22.71 7.72 -14.23
N PHE A 107 23.84 7.08 -14.52
CA PHE A 107 25.17 7.55 -14.17
C PHE A 107 26.07 7.60 -15.40
N LYS A 108 27.01 8.55 -15.41
CA LYS A 108 28.07 8.63 -16.40
C LYS A 108 29.27 7.82 -15.92
N VAL A 109 29.58 6.71 -16.59
CA VAL A 109 30.70 5.82 -16.25
C VAL A 109 31.59 5.67 -17.48
N ASN A 110 32.87 6.06 -17.37
CA ASN A 110 33.83 6.02 -18.49
C ASN A 110 33.37 6.75 -19.77
N GLY A 111 32.53 7.78 -19.63
CA GLY A 111 31.98 8.55 -20.76
C GLY A 111 30.72 7.96 -21.38
N GLU A 112 30.23 6.82 -20.88
CA GLU A 112 28.95 6.22 -21.27
C GLU A 112 27.87 6.52 -20.22
N VAL A 113 26.65 6.79 -20.67
CA VAL A 113 25.48 6.96 -19.80
C VAL A 113 24.85 5.60 -19.58
N ILE A 114 24.80 5.17 -18.32
CA ILE A 114 24.32 3.85 -17.92
C ILE A 114 23.11 4.03 -16.99
N PRO A 115 21.95 3.44 -17.31
CA PRO A 115 20.77 3.56 -16.46
C PRO A 115 20.96 2.81 -15.13
N VAL A 116 20.30 3.29 -14.09
CA VAL A 116 20.21 2.63 -12.78
C VAL A 116 18.93 1.80 -12.73
N GLU A 117 19.09 0.48 -12.65
CA GLU A 117 17.98 -0.47 -12.70
C GLU A 117 17.83 -1.28 -11.39
N SER A 118 18.82 -1.28 -10.51
CA SER A 118 18.71 -1.97 -9.22
C SER A 118 19.44 -1.29 -8.07
N ILE A 119 18.94 -1.57 -6.87
CA ILE A 119 19.65 -1.29 -5.62
C ILE A 119 20.11 -2.62 -5.06
N GLY A 120 21.41 -2.78 -4.92
CA GLY A 120 22.05 -4.02 -4.50
C GLY A 120 21.89 -4.32 -3.02
N THR A 121 22.36 -5.52 -2.65
CA THR A 121 22.37 -5.98 -1.27
C THR A 121 23.07 -4.99 -0.34
N ASP A 122 22.41 -4.64 0.76
CA ASP A 122 22.91 -3.75 1.81
C ASP A 122 23.37 -2.35 1.33
N ALA A 123 22.98 -1.89 0.14
CA ALA A 123 23.53 -0.67 -0.48
C ALA A 123 23.41 0.59 0.41
N PHE A 124 22.31 0.74 1.15
CA PHE A 124 22.06 1.82 2.11
C PHE A 124 21.91 1.27 3.55
N SER A 125 22.36 0.05 3.81
CA SER A 125 22.21 -0.59 5.12
C SER A 125 22.90 0.23 6.20
N SER A 126 22.17 0.52 7.28
CA SER A 126 22.60 1.32 8.42
C SER A 126 22.96 2.77 8.10
N CYS A 127 22.47 3.35 7.00
CA CYS A 127 22.50 4.79 6.75
C CYS A 127 21.49 5.50 7.70
N THR A 128 21.86 5.61 8.98
CA THR A 128 20.98 6.11 10.05
C THR A 128 20.70 7.62 10.01
N THR A 129 21.36 8.36 9.12
CA THR A 129 21.07 9.77 8.86
C THR A 129 20.09 9.98 7.72
N LEU A 130 19.85 8.96 6.91
CA LEU A 130 19.01 9.02 5.72
C LEU A 130 17.53 8.94 6.12
N ASN A 131 16.83 10.06 6.00
CA ASN A 131 15.43 10.24 6.40
C ASN A 131 14.47 10.19 5.22
N LYS A 132 14.92 10.52 4.00
CA LYS A 132 14.10 10.51 2.80
C LYS A 132 14.87 9.96 1.61
N VAL A 133 14.24 9.09 0.84
CA VAL A 133 14.78 8.55 -0.41
C VAL A 133 13.70 8.65 -1.48
N THR A 134 14.01 9.32 -2.58
CA THR A 134 13.15 9.32 -3.77
C THR A 134 13.72 8.31 -4.78
N LEU A 135 12.94 7.28 -5.09
CA LEU A 135 13.31 6.23 -6.05
C LEU A 135 12.98 6.65 -7.48
N ASN A 136 13.75 6.22 -8.47
CA ASN A 136 13.50 6.51 -9.88
C ASN A 136 12.62 5.44 -10.58
N GLU A 137 11.85 5.84 -11.59
CA GLU A 137 10.95 5.00 -12.41
C GLU A 137 11.66 3.98 -13.33
N GLY A 138 12.98 3.77 -13.16
CA GLY A 138 13.77 2.77 -13.87
C GLY A 138 14.17 1.56 -13.03
N LEU A 139 13.96 1.62 -11.71
CA LEU A 139 14.33 0.55 -10.80
C LEU A 139 13.43 -0.66 -10.98
N LYS A 140 14.04 -1.83 -11.15
CA LYS A 140 13.36 -3.13 -11.26
C LYS A 140 13.37 -3.88 -9.94
N THR A 141 14.45 -3.75 -9.16
CA THR A 141 14.67 -4.53 -7.94
C THR A 141 15.27 -3.72 -6.80
N ILE A 142 14.76 -3.94 -5.59
CA ILE A 142 15.36 -3.48 -4.34
C ILE A 142 15.90 -4.72 -3.61
N GLY A 143 17.21 -4.81 -3.49
CA GLY A 143 17.93 -5.98 -3.01
C GLY A 143 17.82 -6.26 -1.51
N VAL A 144 18.40 -7.39 -1.11
CA VAL A 144 18.38 -7.88 0.28
C VAL A 144 18.97 -6.83 1.21
N GLY A 145 18.24 -6.44 2.25
CA GLY A 145 18.73 -5.48 3.25
C GLY A 145 19.06 -4.09 2.71
N ALA A 146 18.64 -3.74 1.50
CA ALA A 146 19.06 -2.52 0.80
C ALA A 146 18.96 -1.25 1.66
N PHE A 147 17.87 -1.06 2.40
CA PHE A 147 17.64 0.07 3.32
C PHE A 147 17.54 -0.37 4.78
N GLN A 148 18.06 -1.54 5.13
CA GLN A 148 17.97 -2.09 6.48
C GLN A 148 18.52 -1.08 7.51
N GLY A 149 17.75 -0.80 8.57
CA GLY A 149 18.20 0.05 9.67
C GLY A 149 18.46 1.52 9.28
N THR A 150 17.89 1.99 8.18
CA THR A 150 17.90 3.41 7.82
C THR A 150 16.88 4.19 8.66
N ALA A 151 16.98 5.52 8.63
CA ALA A 151 16.06 6.41 9.35
C ALA A 151 14.89 6.91 8.48
N ILE A 152 14.66 6.29 7.32
CA ILE A 152 13.65 6.74 6.35
C ILE A 152 12.28 6.80 7.01
N GLU A 153 11.52 7.86 6.70
CA GLU A 153 10.20 8.08 7.27
C GLU A 153 9.06 7.64 6.36
N GLU A 154 9.27 7.71 5.05
CA GLU A 154 8.33 7.35 4.00
C GLU A 154 9.08 6.67 2.85
N ILE A 155 8.40 5.80 2.10
CA ILE A 155 8.93 5.25 0.86
C ILE A 155 7.82 5.03 -0.17
N ASP A 156 8.03 5.56 -1.37
CA ASP A 156 7.16 5.30 -2.51
C ASP A 156 7.88 4.35 -3.47
N ILE A 157 7.32 3.15 -3.64
CA ILE A 157 7.85 2.14 -4.55
C ILE A 157 7.38 2.48 -5.99
N PRO A 158 8.29 2.79 -6.93
CA PRO A 158 7.91 3.24 -8.26
C PRO A 158 7.31 2.09 -9.09
N GLY A 159 6.56 2.45 -10.14
CA GLY A 159 5.79 1.51 -10.94
C GLY A 159 6.62 0.40 -11.61
N SER A 160 7.90 0.68 -11.85
CA SER A 160 8.87 -0.22 -12.47
C SER A 160 9.39 -1.34 -11.56
N VAL A 161 9.25 -1.21 -10.24
CA VAL A 161 9.79 -2.20 -9.30
C VAL A 161 8.90 -3.45 -9.28
N GLU A 162 9.49 -4.60 -9.60
CA GLU A 162 8.78 -5.88 -9.60
C GLU A 162 9.06 -6.69 -8.32
N ILE A 163 10.22 -6.47 -7.69
CA ILE A 163 10.75 -7.28 -6.58
C ILE A 163 11.34 -6.40 -5.48
N ILE A 164 10.87 -6.62 -4.25
CA ILE A 164 11.49 -6.13 -3.01
C ILE A 164 11.95 -7.35 -2.22
N ASP A 165 13.26 -7.49 -2.09
CA ASP A 165 13.88 -8.68 -1.50
C ASP A 165 13.82 -8.71 0.04
N GLU A 166 14.31 -9.82 0.59
CA GLU A 166 14.37 -10.07 2.02
C GLU A 166 14.97 -8.88 2.79
N LYS A 167 14.30 -8.46 3.86
CA LYS A 167 14.77 -7.43 4.81
C LYS A 167 15.06 -6.07 4.19
N ALA A 168 14.60 -5.76 2.97
CA ALA A 168 14.92 -4.50 2.30
C ALA A 168 14.69 -3.26 3.19
N PHE A 169 13.65 -3.25 4.04
CA PHE A 169 13.35 -2.18 5.00
C PHE A 169 13.34 -2.67 6.47
N TYR A 170 14.05 -3.77 6.76
CA TYR A 170 14.11 -4.35 8.11
C TYR A 170 14.62 -3.33 9.13
N SER A 171 13.93 -3.18 10.25
CA SER A 171 14.26 -2.25 11.33
C SER A 171 14.42 -0.79 10.89
N CYS A 172 13.72 -0.34 9.83
CA CYS A 172 13.54 1.09 9.56
C CYS A 172 12.52 1.64 10.57
N VAL A 173 12.98 1.88 11.81
CA VAL A 173 12.11 2.17 12.96
C VAL A 173 11.32 3.48 12.84
N ASN A 174 11.72 4.36 11.91
CA ASN A 174 11.04 5.62 11.63
C ASN A 174 10.09 5.56 10.43
N LEU A 175 10.10 4.45 9.66
CA LEU A 175 9.28 4.30 8.46
C LEU A 175 7.82 4.19 8.86
N LYS A 176 7.04 5.24 8.60
CA LYS A 176 5.62 5.39 8.97
C LYS A 176 4.67 5.12 7.79
N GLU A 177 5.14 5.35 6.58
CA GLU A 177 4.34 5.34 5.36
C GLU A 177 5.10 4.58 4.26
N ALA A 178 4.42 3.66 3.59
CA ALA A 178 4.99 2.93 2.47
C ALA A 178 3.91 2.74 1.40
N THR A 179 4.16 3.25 0.20
CA THR A 179 3.28 3.09 -0.95
C THR A 179 3.82 1.98 -1.85
N LEU A 180 3.02 0.94 -2.09
CA LEU A 180 3.39 -0.18 -2.96
C LEU A 180 2.76 -0.01 -4.34
N ASN A 181 3.48 -0.37 -5.41
CA ASN A 181 2.97 -0.29 -6.77
C ASN A 181 2.19 -1.56 -7.19
N GLU A 182 1.25 -1.39 -8.11
CA GLU A 182 0.48 -2.48 -8.75
C GLU A 182 1.33 -3.40 -9.67
N GLY A 183 2.63 -3.14 -9.80
CA GLY A 183 3.57 -4.02 -10.50
C GLY A 183 4.27 -5.02 -9.57
N LEU A 184 4.17 -4.83 -8.24
CA LEU A 184 4.90 -5.60 -7.26
C LEU A 184 4.36 -7.04 -7.18
N LYS A 185 5.23 -8.04 -7.36
CA LYS A 185 4.82 -9.45 -7.35
C LYS A 185 4.96 -10.13 -5.99
N THR A 186 5.90 -9.68 -5.17
CA THR A 186 6.26 -10.36 -3.91
C THR A 186 6.77 -9.36 -2.88
N ILE A 187 6.33 -9.53 -1.63
CA ILE A 187 6.92 -8.90 -0.45
C ILE A 187 7.79 -9.94 0.25
N GLY A 188 9.11 -9.70 0.25
CA GLY A 188 10.13 -10.61 0.77
C GLY A 188 10.03 -10.93 2.27
N ASN A 189 10.86 -11.87 2.70
CA ASN A 189 10.95 -12.25 4.13
C ASN A 189 11.36 -11.03 4.96
N GLY A 190 10.62 -10.71 6.02
CA GLY A 190 10.98 -9.63 6.94
C GLY A 190 11.13 -8.24 6.30
N THR A 191 10.59 -8.00 5.11
CA THR A 191 10.82 -6.76 4.34
C THR A 191 10.53 -5.50 5.16
N PHE A 192 9.41 -5.44 5.87
CA PHE A 192 9.01 -4.32 6.73
C PHE A 192 9.06 -4.66 8.22
N GLN A 193 9.75 -5.74 8.61
CA GLN A 193 9.78 -6.18 10.00
C GLN A 193 10.38 -5.08 10.92
N GLY A 194 9.66 -4.75 12.00
CA GLY A 194 10.09 -3.75 12.97
C GLY A 194 10.03 -2.30 12.48
N THR A 195 9.22 -2.02 11.45
CA THR A 195 8.93 -0.65 11.00
C THR A 195 7.82 0.00 11.84
N ALA A 196 7.64 1.31 11.67
CA ALA A 196 6.59 2.09 12.33
C ALA A 196 5.35 2.34 11.44
N ILE A 197 5.21 1.56 10.35
CA ILE A 197 4.12 1.71 9.39
C ILE A 197 2.77 1.62 10.11
N LYS A 198 1.85 2.53 9.77
CA LYS A 198 0.52 2.61 10.41
C LYS A 198 -0.57 1.93 9.60
N GLU A 199 -0.48 2.04 8.29
CA GLU A 199 -1.41 1.46 7.32
C GLU A 199 -0.63 0.95 6.13
N ILE A 200 -1.12 -0.11 5.50
CA ILE A 200 -0.54 -0.63 4.26
C ILE A 200 -1.65 -1.15 3.35
N ASP A 201 -1.57 -0.76 2.08
CA ASP A 201 -2.38 -1.33 1.00
C ASP A 201 -1.53 -2.34 0.22
N ILE A 202 -1.94 -3.60 0.24
CA ILE A 202 -1.26 -4.67 -0.49
C ILE A 202 -1.91 -4.79 -1.87
N PRO A 203 -1.22 -4.40 -2.96
CA PRO A 203 -1.80 -4.37 -4.29
C PRO A 203 -2.16 -5.78 -4.77
N GLY A 204 -3.15 -5.88 -5.66
CA GLY A 204 -3.66 -7.17 -6.15
C GLY A 204 -2.64 -7.97 -6.98
N SER A 205 -1.56 -7.32 -7.42
CA SER A 205 -0.42 -7.95 -8.09
C SER A 205 0.45 -8.81 -7.17
N VAL A 206 0.37 -8.61 -5.85
CA VAL A 206 1.21 -9.34 -4.88
C VAL A 206 0.66 -10.74 -4.67
N GLU A 207 1.40 -11.75 -5.12
CA GLU A 207 0.96 -13.15 -5.00
C GLU A 207 1.20 -13.73 -3.61
N SER A 208 2.18 -13.20 -2.86
CA SER A 208 2.60 -13.72 -1.55
C SER A 208 3.19 -12.67 -0.63
N ILE A 209 2.74 -12.68 0.63
CA ILE A 209 3.36 -12.01 1.77
C ILE A 209 4.18 -13.06 2.52
N ARG A 210 5.51 -12.95 2.45
CA ARG A 210 6.42 -13.97 2.98
C ARG A 210 6.64 -13.89 4.50
N GLU A 211 7.46 -14.82 5.02
CA GLU A 211 7.68 -14.98 6.46
C GLU A 211 8.08 -13.65 7.11
N LYS A 212 7.37 -13.28 8.18
CA LYS A 212 7.63 -12.08 8.99
C LYS A 212 7.61 -10.74 8.25
N ALA A 213 7.04 -10.65 7.05
CA ALA A 213 7.06 -9.43 6.23
C ALA A 213 6.71 -8.15 7.02
N PHE A 214 5.71 -8.20 7.90
CA PHE A 214 5.27 -7.11 8.79
C PHE A 214 5.35 -7.48 10.28
N TYR A 215 6.23 -8.42 10.64
CA TYR A 215 6.37 -8.84 12.04
C TYR A 215 6.85 -7.67 12.91
N SER A 216 6.25 -7.50 14.08
CA SER A 216 6.60 -6.43 15.04
C SER A 216 6.45 -5.01 14.45
N CYS A 217 5.60 -4.80 13.46
CA CYS A 217 5.09 -3.47 13.10
C CYS A 217 4.06 -3.04 14.14
N ILE A 218 4.54 -2.61 15.31
CA ILE A 218 3.70 -2.34 16.50
C ILE A 218 2.70 -1.19 16.33
N ASN A 219 2.84 -0.39 15.28
CA ASN A 219 1.94 0.72 14.95
C ASN A 219 0.99 0.39 13.80
N LEU A 220 1.15 -0.76 13.14
CA LEU A 220 0.34 -1.16 11.99
C LEU A 220 -1.06 -1.51 12.47
N LYS A 221 -2.05 -0.68 12.12
CA LYS A 221 -3.45 -0.79 12.54
C LYS A 221 -4.38 -1.19 11.42
N GLU A 222 -4.08 -0.75 10.20
CA GLU A 222 -4.91 -0.98 9.01
C GLU A 222 -4.11 -1.73 7.96
N VAL A 223 -4.67 -2.82 7.45
CA VAL A 223 -4.09 -3.60 6.37
C VAL A 223 -5.19 -3.88 5.37
N ILE A 224 -5.00 -3.40 4.14
CA ILE A 224 -5.91 -3.69 3.03
C ILE A 224 -5.27 -4.81 2.22
N LEU A 225 -5.99 -5.93 2.08
CA LEU A 225 -5.58 -7.08 1.29
C LEU A 225 -6.45 -7.13 0.02
N ASN A 226 -5.88 -6.78 -1.13
CA ASN A 226 -6.60 -6.88 -2.40
C ASN A 226 -6.64 -8.34 -2.93
N GLU A 227 -7.59 -8.61 -3.81
CA GLU A 227 -7.71 -9.91 -4.49
C GLU A 227 -6.47 -10.22 -5.33
N GLY A 228 -6.03 -11.48 -5.31
CA GLY A 228 -4.84 -11.96 -6.02
C GLY A 228 -3.79 -12.60 -5.11
N LEU A 229 -3.78 -12.21 -3.83
CA LEU A 229 -2.94 -12.81 -2.81
C LEU A 229 -3.34 -14.26 -2.54
N LYS A 230 -2.38 -15.19 -2.58
CA LYS A 230 -2.63 -16.63 -2.43
C LYS A 230 -2.41 -17.14 -1.00
N THR A 231 -1.44 -16.56 -0.30
CA THR A 231 -0.97 -17.06 1.00
C THR A 231 -0.50 -15.92 1.91
N ILE A 232 -0.86 -16.01 3.18
CA ILE A 232 -0.27 -15.25 4.28
C ILE A 232 0.69 -16.18 5.04
N SER A 233 1.99 -15.94 4.90
CA SER A 233 3.02 -16.85 5.45
C SER A 233 3.22 -16.71 6.96
N ARG A 234 4.05 -17.62 7.49
CA ARG A 234 4.40 -17.71 8.91
C ARG A 234 4.76 -16.35 9.51
N LEU A 235 4.11 -15.99 10.62
CA LEU A 235 4.33 -14.74 11.37
C LEU A 235 4.23 -13.44 10.54
N ALA A 236 3.63 -13.47 9.34
CA ALA A 236 3.61 -12.33 8.43
C ALA A 236 3.15 -11.02 9.10
N PHE A 237 2.12 -11.07 9.96
CA PHE A 237 1.58 -9.94 10.71
C PHE A 237 1.72 -10.12 12.22
N GLY A 238 2.63 -10.98 12.70
CA GLY A 238 2.76 -11.26 14.12
C GLY A 238 3.21 -10.03 14.92
N SER A 239 2.65 -9.84 16.12
CA SER A 239 2.92 -8.71 17.03
C SER A 239 2.65 -7.33 16.39
N THR A 240 1.60 -7.23 15.59
CA THR A 240 1.11 -5.96 15.04
C THR A 240 -0.06 -5.41 15.87
N ALA A 241 -0.46 -4.17 15.60
CA ALA A 241 -1.60 -3.52 16.23
C ALA A 241 -2.87 -3.55 15.36
N VAL A 242 -2.94 -4.46 14.39
CA VAL A 242 -4.07 -4.55 13.45
C VAL A 242 -5.35 -4.76 14.25
N GLU A 243 -6.36 -3.94 13.97
CA GLU A 243 -7.63 -3.98 14.70
C GLU A 243 -8.66 -4.85 13.99
N GLU A 244 -8.77 -4.71 12.67
CA GLU A 244 -9.74 -5.39 11.82
C GLU A 244 -8.97 -5.94 10.60
N ILE A 245 -9.27 -7.16 10.17
CA ILE A 245 -8.70 -7.74 8.95
C ILE A 245 -9.77 -8.46 8.13
N ASP A 246 -9.79 -8.17 6.83
CA ASP A 246 -10.63 -8.85 5.85
C ASP A 246 -9.75 -9.76 5.00
N ILE A 247 -9.95 -11.08 5.07
CA ILE A 247 -9.16 -12.08 4.37
C ILE A 247 -9.89 -12.46 3.06
N PRO A 248 -9.47 -11.91 1.89
CA PRO A 248 -10.16 -12.13 0.62
C PRO A 248 -10.19 -13.59 0.18
N GLY A 249 -11.13 -13.91 -0.71
CA GLY A 249 -11.37 -15.28 -1.17
C GLY A 249 -10.23 -15.87 -2.01
N SER A 250 -9.35 -15.03 -2.57
CA SER A 250 -8.15 -15.51 -3.26
C SER A 250 -7.14 -16.22 -2.34
N ILE A 251 -7.19 -15.98 -1.03
CA ILE A 251 -6.23 -16.53 -0.07
C ILE A 251 -6.60 -17.96 0.28
N GLY A 252 -5.81 -18.92 -0.21
CA GLY A 252 -6.00 -20.34 0.07
C GLY A 252 -5.49 -20.77 1.45
N SER A 253 -4.50 -20.08 2.01
CA SER A 253 -3.89 -20.46 3.29
C SER A 253 -3.43 -19.29 4.17
N ILE A 254 -3.70 -19.44 5.46
CA ILE A 254 -3.12 -18.65 6.54
C ILE A 254 -2.17 -19.56 7.31
N ASP A 255 -0.87 -19.28 7.25
CA ASP A 255 0.15 -20.16 7.80
C ASP A 255 0.32 -20.02 9.33
N THR A 256 1.23 -20.85 9.86
CA THR A 256 1.60 -20.91 11.27
C THR A 256 1.81 -19.52 11.86
N SER A 257 1.03 -19.17 12.89
CA SER A 257 1.22 -17.95 13.67
C SER A 257 1.15 -16.65 12.86
N ALA A 258 0.49 -16.63 11.69
CA ALA A 258 0.40 -15.46 10.82
C ALA A 258 0.02 -14.16 11.55
N PHE A 259 -0.97 -14.21 12.46
CA PHE A 259 -1.45 -13.11 13.29
C PHE A 259 -1.14 -13.31 14.79
N TYR A 260 -0.05 -13.99 15.10
CA TYR A 260 0.35 -14.25 16.49
C TYR A 260 0.52 -12.97 17.30
N SER A 261 -0.08 -12.92 18.49
CA SER A 261 0.01 -11.82 19.44
C SER A 261 -0.45 -10.46 18.88
N CYS A 262 -1.37 -10.45 17.91
CA CYS A 262 -2.08 -9.24 17.49
C CYS A 262 -3.16 -8.90 18.52
N THR A 263 -2.75 -8.38 19.67
CA THR A 263 -3.62 -8.20 20.85
C THR A 263 -4.72 -7.15 20.65
N SER A 264 -4.65 -6.36 19.59
CA SER A 264 -5.68 -5.37 19.20
C SER A 264 -6.68 -5.91 18.19
N LEU A 265 -6.42 -7.09 17.59
CA LEU A 265 -7.25 -7.67 16.54
C LEU A 265 -8.57 -8.17 17.13
N LYS A 266 -9.64 -7.42 16.87
CA LYS A 266 -11.00 -7.62 17.41
C LYS A 266 -11.97 -8.18 16.37
N GLU A 267 -11.71 -7.94 15.08
CA GLU A 267 -12.58 -8.37 13.98
C GLU A 267 -11.75 -9.06 12.89
N VAL A 268 -12.17 -10.26 12.50
CA VAL A 268 -11.58 -11.03 11.40
C VAL A 268 -12.73 -11.52 10.53
N THR A 269 -12.71 -11.13 9.26
CA THR A 269 -13.63 -11.67 8.25
C THR A 269 -12.86 -12.65 7.37
N LEU A 270 -13.41 -13.85 7.20
CA LEU A 270 -12.85 -14.92 6.37
C LEU A 270 -13.82 -15.19 5.22
N HIS A 271 -13.39 -14.99 3.97
CA HIS A 271 -14.22 -15.26 2.80
C HIS A 271 -14.06 -16.70 2.28
N GLU A 272 -15.01 -17.10 1.45
CA GLU A 272 -14.96 -18.38 0.73
C GLU A 272 -13.75 -18.43 -0.21
N GLY A 273 -13.05 -19.57 -0.21
CA GLY A 273 -11.80 -19.81 -0.92
C GLY A 273 -10.68 -20.25 0.01
N LEU A 274 -10.74 -19.85 1.29
CA LEU A 274 -9.79 -20.25 2.32
C LEU A 274 -9.87 -21.76 2.60
N LYS A 275 -8.73 -22.45 2.48
CA LYS A 275 -8.61 -23.91 2.63
C LYS A 275 -7.94 -24.33 3.93
N THR A 276 -6.93 -23.57 4.38
CA THR A 276 -6.11 -23.96 5.52
C THR A 276 -5.89 -22.81 6.50
N ILE A 277 -6.07 -23.09 7.79
CA ILE A 277 -5.63 -22.24 8.91
C ILE A 277 -4.56 -22.99 9.69
N GLY A 278 -3.35 -22.43 9.78
CA GLY A 278 -2.18 -23.07 10.37
C GLY A 278 -2.12 -23.00 11.91
N TYR A 279 -1.12 -23.67 12.47
CA TYR A 279 -0.86 -23.71 13.92
C TYR A 279 -0.85 -22.29 14.52
N GLY A 280 -1.66 -22.03 15.54
CA GLY A 280 -1.63 -20.77 16.28
C GLY A 280 -1.82 -19.52 15.42
N ALA A 281 -2.48 -19.62 14.25
CA ALA A 281 -2.62 -18.52 13.30
C ALA A 281 -3.16 -17.23 13.93
N PHE A 282 -4.11 -17.36 14.87
CA PHE A 282 -4.73 -16.27 15.62
C PHE A 282 -4.47 -16.43 17.13
N GLN A 283 -3.31 -16.95 17.52
CA GLN A 283 -2.95 -17.08 18.93
C GLN A 283 -2.76 -15.69 19.57
N GLY A 284 -3.39 -15.45 20.72
CA GLY A 284 -3.24 -14.21 21.49
C GLY A 284 -3.93 -12.98 20.88
N VAL A 285 -4.93 -13.19 20.02
CA VAL A 285 -5.76 -12.10 19.47
C VAL A 285 -6.92 -11.74 20.40
N ALA A 286 -7.60 -10.62 20.15
CA ALA A 286 -8.72 -10.16 20.97
C ALA A 286 -10.11 -10.48 20.40
N ILE A 287 -10.21 -11.29 19.34
CA ILE A 287 -11.49 -11.68 18.74
C ILE A 287 -12.37 -12.44 19.74
N GLU A 288 -13.67 -12.18 19.68
CA GLU A 288 -14.68 -12.82 20.55
C GLU A 288 -15.55 -13.83 19.81
N GLU A 289 -15.82 -13.60 18.53
CA GLU A 289 -16.56 -14.52 17.67
C GLU A 289 -15.85 -14.66 16.33
N ILE A 290 -16.00 -15.83 15.69
CA ILE A 290 -15.51 -16.05 14.33
C ILE A 290 -16.37 -17.07 13.59
N ASP A 291 -16.63 -16.77 12.32
CA ASP A 291 -17.22 -17.69 11.37
C ASP A 291 -16.12 -18.19 10.43
N ILE A 292 -15.92 -19.50 10.39
CA ILE A 292 -14.96 -20.18 9.52
C ILE A 292 -15.70 -20.64 8.25
N PRO A 293 -15.22 -20.28 7.04
CA PRO A 293 -15.94 -20.45 5.79
C PRO A 293 -16.13 -21.92 5.39
N SER A 294 -17.07 -22.15 4.48
CA SER A 294 -17.45 -23.51 4.04
C SER A 294 -16.32 -24.22 3.31
N THR A 295 -15.45 -23.46 2.62
CA THR A 295 -14.32 -23.99 1.86
C THR A 295 -13.19 -24.58 2.70
N ILE A 296 -13.22 -24.45 4.03
CA ILE A 296 -12.13 -24.91 4.90
C ILE A 296 -11.97 -26.43 4.81
N GLU A 297 -10.72 -26.87 4.67
CA GLU A 297 -10.33 -28.29 4.55
C GLU A 297 -9.41 -28.71 5.70
N LYS A 298 -8.62 -27.79 6.26
CA LYS A 298 -7.66 -28.08 7.33
C LYS A 298 -7.58 -26.98 8.38
N ILE A 299 -7.65 -27.36 9.65
CA ILE A 299 -7.52 -26.48 10.81
C ILE A 299 -6.40 -27.00 11.71
N GLY A 300 -5.35 -26.20 11.89
CA GLY A 300 -4.19 -26.51 12.72
C GLY A 300 -4.48 -26.45 14.22
N SER A 301 -3.50 -26.85 15.02
CA SER A 301 -3.58 -26.78 16.48
C SER A 301 -3.60 -25.34 17.00
N LYS A 302 -4.28 -25.12 18.12
CA LYS A 302 -4.17 -23.91 18.95
C LYS A 302 -4.47 -22.60 18.23
N ILE A 303 -5.34 -22.60 17.21
CA ILE A 303 -5.54 -21.43 16.35
C ILE A 303 -5.99 -20.19 17.13
N PHE A 304 -6.68 -20.38 18.25
CA PHE A 304 -7.15 -19.31 19.16
C PHE A 304 -6.59 -19.46 20.58
N ASP A 305 -5.41 -20.08 20.77
CA ASP A 305 -4.79 -20.16 22.09
C ASP A 305 -4.57 -18.75 22.66
N LYS A 306 -4.91 -18.54 23.93
CA LYS A 306 -4.90 -17.22 24.61
C LYS A 306 -5.75 -16.13 23.93
N ALA A 307 -6.64 -16.47 23.01
CA ALA A 307 -7.61 -15.52 22.47
C ALA A 307 -8.78 -15.32 23.43
N LYS A 308 -9.58 -14.28 23.19
CA LYS A 308 -10.82 -13.97 23.95
C LYS A 308 -12.07 -14.60 23.33
N ILE A 309 -11.89 -15.67 22.55
CA ILE A 309 -12.97 -16.29 21.79
C ILE A 309 -14.04 -16.86 22.72
N GLN A 310 -15.30 -16.58 22.41
CA GLN A 310 -16.49 -17.02 23.13
C GLN A 310 -17.36 -17.94 22.27
N LYS A 311 -17.32 -17.75 20.94
CA LYS A 311 -18.14 -18.51 20.00
C LYS A 311 -17.42 -18.74 18.69
N ILE A 312 -17.54 -19.97 18.17
CA ILE A 312 -16.98 -20.37 16.88
C ILE A 312 -18.08 -21.02 16.05
N THR A 313 -18.33 -20.49 14.86
CA THR A 313 -19.15 -21.17 13.85
C THR A 313 -18.24 -21.71 12.75
N VAL A 314 -18.44 -22.96 12.34
CA VAL A 314 -17.79 -23.54 11.16
C VAL A 314 -18.87 -23.86 10.15
N LEU A 315 -18.81 -23.23 8.97
CA LEU A 315 -19.81 -23.39 7.90
C LEU A 315 -19.56 -24.64 7.04
N ASN A 316 -19.03 -25.70 7.65
CA ASN A 316 -18.77 -26.98 7.01
C ASN A 316 -19.05 -28.13 8.01
N LYS A 317 -19.26 -29.34 7.50
CA LYS A 317 -19.40 -30.53 8.33
C LYS A 317 -18.06 -30.92 8.93
N LYS A 318 -18.06 -31.31 10.20
CA LYS A 318 -16.85 -31.68 10.93
C LYS A 318 -16.06 -32.80 10.23
N GLU A 319 -16.75 -33.79 9.67
CA GLU A 319 -16.14 -34.94 8.97
C GLU A 319 -15.43 -34.60 7.65
N ASN A 320 -15.68 -33.41 7.09
CA ASN A 320 -15.05 -32.95 5.85
C ASN A 320 -13.73 -32.21 6.09
N ILE A 321 -13.36 -31.98 7.36
CA ILE A 321 -12.27 -31.09 7.73
C ILE A 321 -11.23 -31.88 8.53
N ASP A 322 -9.96 -31.76 8.15
CA ASP A 322 -8.81 -32.21 8.95
C ASP A 322 -8.57 -31.21 10.09
N ILE A 323 -9.20 -31.47 11.24
CA ILE A 323 -9.12 -30.61 12.43
C ILE A 323 -8.14 -31.24 13.44
N ALA A 324 -7.09 -30.51 13.80
CA ALA A 324 -6.18 -30.92 14.87
C ALA A 324 -6.90 -31.12 16.22
N GLU A 325 -6.44 -32.08 17.03
CA GLU A 325 -7.09 -32.45 18.30
C GLU A 325 -7.28 -31.28 19.27
N ASP A 326 -6.33 -30.34 19.28
CA ASP A 326 -6.30 -29.14 20.11
C ASP A 326 -6.49 -27.85 19.30
N ALA A 327 -7.19 -27.92 18.15
CA ALA A 327 -7.45 -26.76 17.28
C ALA A 327 -8.16 -25.63 18.03
N PHE A 328 -9.25 -25.96 18.73
CA PHE A 328 -10.11 -25.02 19.44
C PHE A 328 -9.94 -25.13 20.96
N PRO A 329 -10.17 -24.04 21.73
CA PRO A 329 -10.14 -24.10 23.19
C PRO A 329 -11.21 -25.06 23.74
N ALA A 330 -10.87 -25.90 24.71
CA ALA A 330 -11.73 -26.97 25.21
C ALA A 330 -13.04 -26.49 25.88
N GLU A 331 -13.09 -25.22 26.31
CA GLU A 331 -14.22 -24.64 27.04
C GLU A 331 -15.25 -23.96 26.10
N ILE A 332 -14.98 -23.92 24.80
CA ILE A 332 -15.77 -23.16 23.82
C ILE A 332 -16.65 -24.08 23.00
N GLU A 333 -17.93 -23.71 22.88
CA GLU A 333 -18.87 -24.39 22.00
C GLU A 333 -18.55 -24.05 20.54
N VAL A 334 -18.28 -25.09 19.74
CA VAL A 334 -18.06 -24.97 18.29
C VAL A 334 -19.32 -25.46 17.58
N VAL A 335 -19.97 -24.56 16.86
CA VAL A 335 -21.20 -24.86 16.10
C VAL A 335 -20.82 -25.16 14.66
N TYR A 336 -21.15 -26.36 14.19
CA TYR A 336 -21.01 -26.73 12.80
C TYR A 336 -22.34 -26.51 12.08
N LYS A 337 -22.32 -25.74 11.00
CA LYS A 337 -23.49 -25.48 10.14
C LYS A 337 -23.15 -25.92 8.73
N GLU A 338 -24.09 -26.58 8.08
CA GLU A 338 -24.01 -26.77 6.65
C GLU A 338 -24.41 -25.44 6.03
N ASP A 339 -23.60 -24.95 5.09
CA ASP A 339 -23.99 -23.78 4.32
C ASP A 339 -25.31 -24.11 3.62
N GLU A 340 -26.38 -23.40 3.96
CA GLU A 340 -27.60 -23.41 3.16
C GLU A 340 -27.27 -22.69 1.86
N VAL A 341 -26.51 -23.34 0.99
CA VAL A 341 -26.45 -22.94 -0.41
C VAL A 341 -27.87 -23.10 -0.90
N GLU A 342 -28.64 -22.01 -0.92
CA GLU A 342 -29.91 -21.96 -1.64
C GLU A 342 -29.61 -22.49 -3.04
N PRO A 343 -30.16 -23.64 -3.45
CA PRO A 343 -29.94 -24.14 -4.79
C PRO A 343 -30.68 -23.21 -5.76
N GLY A 344 -29.98 -22.21 -6.29
CA GLY A 344 -30.43 -21.39 -7.41
C GLY A 344 -30.74 -19.93 -7.12
N LYS A 345 -29.75 -19.12 -6.70
CA LYS A 345 -29.72 -17.72 -7.15
C LYS A 345 -28.75 -17.60 -8.35
N PRO A 346 -29.24 -17.13 -9.52
CA PRO A 346 -28.48 -17.06 -10.77
C PRO A 346 -27.37 -16.02 -10.76
#